data_AF-A0A966K259-F1
#
_entry.id   AF-A0A966K259-F1
#
_cell.length_a   1.000
_cell.length_b   1.000
_cell.length_c   1.000
_cell.angle_alpha   90.00
_cell.angle_beta   90.00
_cell.angle_gamma   90.00
#
_symmetry.space_group_name_H-M   'P 1'
#
loop_
_entity.id
_entity.type
_entity.pdbx_description
1 polymer ?
#
loop_
_entity_poly.entity_id
_entity_poly.type
_entity_poly.pdbx_seq_one_letter_code
_entity_poly.pdbx_strand_id
1 'polypeptide(L)' 'AGFHPEKCGDIDLDQMDEISSAYTPVPGGVGPMTINTLILHTVQSAKKILNN' A
#
# COMPACT_ATOMS: atom_id res chain seq x y z
N ALA A 1 3.00 7.41 3.78
CA ALA A 1 1.72 7.26 3.10
C ALA A 1 0.67 6.94 4.15
N GLY A 2 0.28 7.97 4.90
CA GLY A 2 -0.90 8.01 5.73
C GLY A 2 -2.13 8.13 4.87
N PHE A 3 -3.26 7.91 5.52
CA PHE A 3 -4.59 8.13 4.96
C PHE A 3 -5.36 8.96 5.97
N HIS A 4 -5.91 10.07 5.53
CA HIS A 4 -6.74 10.95 6.34
C HIS A 4 -8.23 10.81 5.91
N PRO A 5 -9.19 11.08 6.81
CA PRO A 5 -10.63 10.97 6.51
C PRO A 5 -11.10 11.75 5.27
N GLU A 6 -10.39 12.83 4.94
CA GLU A 6 -10.56 13.66 3.74
C GLU A 6 -10.26 12.92 2.41
N LYS A 7 -9.84 11.65 2.48
CA LYS A 7 -9.33 10.83 1.36
C LYS A 7 -8.01 11.31 0.77
N CYS A 8 -7.18 11.99 1.56
CA CYS A 8 -5.84 12.45 1.15
C CYS A 8 -4.72 11.70 1.90
N GLY A 9 -3.50 11.78 1.33
CA GLY A 9 -2.28 11.26 1.93
C GLY A 9 -1.47 12.34 2.66
N ASP A 10 -0.21 12.03 3.00
CA ASP A 10 0.70 12.97 3.67
C ASP A 10 1.39 13.94 2.70
N ILE A 11 1.22 13.73 1.40
CA ILE A 11 1.93 14.44 0.33
C ILE A 11 0.88 15.13 -0.54
N ASP A 12 1.14 16.38 -0.89
CA ASP A 12 0.36 17.10 -1.90
C ASP A 12 0.65 16.48 -3.28
N LEU A 13 -0.41 16.04 -3.95
CA LEU A 13 -0.31 15.38 -5.25
C LEU A 13 -0.55 16.36 -6.41
N ASP A 14 -0.90 17.61 -6.12
CA ASP A 14 -1.04 18.63 -7.16
C ASP A 14 0.30 18.82 -7.89
N GLN A 15 0.27 18.70 -9.23
CA GLN A 15 1.44 18.79 -10.13
C GLN A 15 2.49 17.69 -9.95
N MET A 16 2.20 16.61 -9.21
CA MET A 16 3.17 15.53 -9.01
C MET A 16 3.55 14.82 -10.31
N ASP A 17 2.68 14.84 -11.32
CA ASP A 17 2.93 14.31 -12.66
C ASP A 17 4.08 15.02 -13.40
N GLU A 18 4.39 16.28 -13.05
CA GLU A 18 5.49 17.05 -13.63
C GLU A 18 6.82 16.84 -12.91
N ILE A 19 6.77 16.35 -11.66
CA ILE A 19 7.93 16.24 -10.76
C ILE A 19 8.42 14.79 -10.67
N SER A 20 7.51 13.82 -10.62
CA SER A 20 7.82 12.43 -10.35
C SER A 20 7.50 11.52 -11.53
N SER A 21 8.38 10.55 -11.79
CA SER A 21 8.13 9.52 -12.80
C SER A 21 7.05 8.51 -12.37
N ALA A 22 6.78 8.41 -11.07
CA ALA A 22 5.71 7.61 -10.49
C ALA A 22 5.40 8.07 -9.06
N TYR A 23 4.16 7.89 -8.61
CA TYR A 23 3.76 8.11 -7.22
C TYR A 23 2.74 7.08 -6.78
N THR A 24 2.57 6.91 -5.46
CA THR A 24 1.53 6.05 -4.89
C THR A 24 0.29 6.89 -4.61
N PRO A 25 -0.84 6.68 -5.32
CA PRO A 25 -2.02 7.50 -5.14
C PRO A 25 -2.64 7.26 -3.76
N VAL A 26 -3.30 8.28 -3.22
CA VAL A 26 -4.16 8.14 -2.05
C VAL A 26 -5.53 8.74 -2.41
N PRO A 27 -6.62 7.95 -2.34
CA PRO A 27 -6.67 6.54 -1.97
C PRO A 27 -6.14 5.60 -3.06
N GLY A 28 -5.83 4.35 -2.70
CA GLY A 28 -5.63 3.25 -3.66
C GLY A 28 -4.19 2.76 -3.87
N GLY A 29 -3.18 3.46 -3.35
CA GLY A 29 -1.77 3.05 -3.45
C GLY A 29 -1.37 2.04 -2.39
N VAL A 30 -0.79 2.51 -1.29
CA VAL A 30 -0.14 1.64 -0.29
C VAL A 30 -1.14 0.81 0.54
N GLY A 31 -2.32 1.36 0.85
CA GLY A 31 -3.32 0.71 1.70
C GLY A 31 -3.71 -0.71 1.24
N PRO A 32 -4.18 -0.90 0.00
CA PRO A 32 -4.48 -2.23 -0.54
C PRO A 32 -3.29 -3.19 -0.53
N MET A 33 -2.09 -2.68 -0.80
CA MET A 33 -0.87 -3.50 -0.80
C MET A 33 -0.47 -3.96 0.61
N THR A 34 -0.71 -3.15 1.65
CA THR A 34 -0.49 -3.54 3.04
C THR A 34 -1.37 -4.74 3.42
N ILE A 35 -2.66 -4.68 3.08
CA ILE A 35 -3.60 -5.78 3.36
C ILE A 35 -3.19 -7.04 2.60
N ASN A 36 -2.88 -6.91 1.31
CA ASN A 36 -2.42 -8.03 0.48
C ASN A 36 -1.14 -8.67 1.05
N THR A 37 -0.16 -7.85 1.46
CA THR A 37 1.12 -8.33 1.99
C THR A 37 0.94 -9.08 3.32
N LEU A 38 0.06 -8.58 4.19
CA LEU A 38 -0.29 -9.29 5.43
C LEU A 38 -0.85 -10.67 5.11
N ILE A 39 -1.83 -10.75 4.20
CA ILE A 39 -2.45 -12.03 3.80
C ILE A 39 -1.41 -12.96 3.18
N LEU A 40 -0.53 -12.45 2.32
CA LEU A 40 0.54 -13.22 1.71
C LEU A 40 1.45 -13.85 2.77
N HIS A 41 1.91 -13.07 3.75
CA HIS A 41 2.74 -13.57 4.83
C HIS A 41 2.00 -14.58 5.71
N THR A 42 0.70 -14.37 5.98
CA THR A 42 -0.13 -15.35 6.69
C THR A 42 -0.20 -16.67 5.94
N VAL A 43 -0.46 -16.66 4.63
CA VAL A 43 -0.50 -17.87 3.79
C VAL A 43 0.85 -18.57 3.73
N GLN A 44 1.94 -17.82 3.57
CA GLN A 44 3.31 -18.37 3.57
C GLN A 44 3.64 -19.05 4.91
N SER A 45 3.27 -18.42 6.02
CA SER A 45 3.47 -18.95 7.36
C SER A 45 2.67 -20.23 7.58
N ALA A 46 1.41 -20.27 7.17
CA ALA A 46 0.57 -21.46 7.22
C ALA A 46 1.14 -22.61 6.38
N LYS A 47 1.59 -22.33 5.15
CA LYS A 47 2.26 -23.33 4.29
C LYS A 47 3.54 -23.87 4.93
N LYS A 48 4.32 -23.01 5.57
CA LYS A 48 5.55 -23.43 6.27
C LYS A 48 5.27 -24.34 7.45
N ILE A 49 4.19 -24.11 8.19
CA ILE A 49 3.76 -24.99 9.29
C ILE A 49 3.33 -26.36 8.76
N LEU A 50 2.68 -26.44 7.60
CA LEU A 50 2.20 -27.69 7.02
C LEU A 50 3.29 -28.52 6.32
N ASN A 51 4.37 -27.88 5.87
CA ASN A 51 5.47 -28.51 5.13
C ASN A 51 6.68 -28.88 6.01
N ASN A 52 6.60 -28.62 7.32
CA ASN A 52 7.56 -29.04 8.35
C ASN A 52 6.95 -30.16 9.20
#